data_AF-W4VS25-F1
#
_entry.id   AF-W4VS25-F1
#
_cell.length_a   1.000
_cell.length_b   1.000
_cell.length_c   1.000
_cell.angle_alpha   90.00
_cell.angle_beta   90.00
_cell.angle_gamma   90.00
#
_symmetry.space_group_name_H-M   'P 1'
#
loop_
_entity.id
_entity.type
_entity.pdbx_description
1 polymer ?
#
loop_
_entity_poly.entity_id
_entity_poly.type
_entity_poly.pdbx_seq_one_letter_code
_entity_poly.pdbx_strand_id
1 'polypeptide(L)'
;NDFDFSVSNFVDNLYGYPEGKDTLRETIKFMYTDWADKENPETRRKTLVALFTDHQWVAPAVATADLHAQYGSPTYFYAFYHHCQSEMKPSWADSAHGDEVPYVFGIPMIGPTELFSCNFSKNDVMLSALVMTYWTNFAKTGDPNQPVPQDTKFIHMKPNRFEEVAWSKYNPKDQLYLHIGLKPRVRDHYRATKVAFWLELVPHLHNLNEIFQYVSTTTKVPPPYMTSFPYGTWRSPTKIWPTTKRPAITPANNPKHSKDPHKTGPEDTTVLIETKRD
;
A
#
# COMPACT_ATOMS: atom_id res chain seq x y z
N ASN A 1 -10.59 -26.23 5.44
CA ASN A 1 -11.13 -25.14 4.61
C ASN A 1 -9.96 -24.55 3.86
N ASP A 2 -10.03 -24.53 2.54
CA ASP A 2 -8.83 -24.35 1.71
C ASP A 2 -8.37 -22.88 1.74
N PHE A 3 -9.32 -21.95 1.87
CA PHE A 3 -9.04 -20.53 2.10
C PHE A 3 -8.17 -20.32 3.36
N ASP A 4 -8.57 -20.88 4.51
CA ASP A 4 -7.81 -20.73 5.76
C ASP A 4 -6.40 -21.32 5.65
N PHE A 5 -6.28 -22.47 4.99
CA PHE A 5 -4.98 -23.11 4.75
C PHE A 5 -4.09 -22.25 3.85
N SER A 6 -4.61 -21.77 2.72
CA SER A 6 -3.87 -20.91 1.78
C SER A 6 -3.43 -19.59 2.42
N VAL A 7 -4.29 -18.94 3.21
CA VAL A 7 -3.92 -17.71 3.94
C VAL A 7 -2.86 -17.99 5.00
N SER A 8 -2.97 -19.09 5.74
CA SER A 8 -1.97 -19.46 6.76
C SER A 8 -0.60 -19.70 6.11
N ASN A 9 -0.55 -20.59 5.12
CA ASN A 9 0.67 -20.94 4.39
C ASN A 9 1.31 -19.72 3.69
N PHE A 10 0.50 -18.82 3.13
CA PHE A 10 0.99 -17.55 2.57
C PHE A 10 1.68 -16.66 3.62
N VAL A 11 1.08 -16.50 4.81
CA VAL A 11 1.68 -15.74 5.92
C VAL A 11 2.97 -16.41 6.41
N ASP A 12 2.94 -17.73 6.57
CA ASP A 12 4.06 -18.50 7.11
C ASP A 12 5.30 -18.44 6.20
N ASN A 13 5.12 -18.49 4.87
CA ASN A 13 6.22 -18.38 3.90
C ASN A 13 6.81 -16.97 3.80
N LEU A 14 5.99 -15.92 3.87
CA LEU A 14 6.43 -14.53 3.64
C LEU A 14 6.88 -13.81 4.90
N TYR A 15 6.35 -14.19 6.05
CA TYR A 15 6.61 -13.53 7.34
C TYR A 15 7.22 -14.45 8.40
N GLY A 16 7.35 -15.75 8.13
CA GLY A 16 7.90 -16.73 9.07
C GLY A 16 6.97 -17.02 10.27
N TYR A 17 7.33 -18.06 11.04
CA TYR A 17 6.54 -18.61 12.14
C TYR A 17 7.18 -18.40 13.53
N PRO A 18 7.18 -17.16 14.08
CA PRO A 18 7.39 -16.90 15.49
C PRO A 18 6.10 -17.10 16.29
N GLU A 19 6.22 -17.48 17.55
CA GLU A 19 5.12 -17.53 18.51
C GLU A 19 4.41 -16.17 18.60
N GLY A 20 3.08 -16.17 18.49
CA GLY A 20 2.21 -14.97 18.60
C GLY A 20 1.58 -14.46 17.30
N LYS A 21 2.03 -14.89 16.10
CA LYS A 21 1.56 -14.33 14.81
C LYS A 21 0.10 -14.63 14.40
N ASP A 22 -0.71 -15.26 15.25
CA ASP A 22 -2.15 -15.45 15.00
C ASP A 22 -2.88 -14.13 14.74
N THR A 23 -2.51 -13.04 15.42
CA THR A 23 -3.09 -11.71 15.17
C THR A 23 -2.93 -11.25 13.72
N LEU A 24 -1.78 -11.50 13.09
CA LEU A 24 -1.55 -11.14 11.69
C LEU A 24 -2.38 -12.05 10.76
N ARG A 25 -2.37 -13.36 11.01
CA ARG A 25 -3.09 -14.37 10.23
C ARG A 25 -4.60 -14.14 10.25
N GLU A 26 -5.19 -13.94 11.42
CA GLU A 26 -6.63 -13.68 11.56
C GLU A 26 -7.02 -12.30 11.05
N THR A 27 -6.17 -11.27 11.16
CA THR A 27 -6.45 -9.96 10.53
C THR A 27 -6.43 -10.07 9.00
N ILE A 28 -5.51 -10.83 8.40
CA ILE A 28 -5.50 -11.06 6.94
C ILE A 28 -6.75 -11.83 6.51
N LYS A 29 -7.13 -12.90 7.21
CA LYS A 29 -8.41 -13.61 6.95
C LYS A 29 -9.61 -12.67 7.05
N PHE A 30 -9.66 -11.83 8.09
CA PHE A 30 -10.74 -10.85 8.28
C PHE A 30 -10.79 -9.86 7.12
N MET A 31 -9.64 -9.35 6.67
CA MET A 31 -9.55 -8.38 5.58
C MET A 31 -9.82 -8.99 4.19
N TYR A 32 -9.69 -10.30 4.00
CA TYR A 32 -9.98 -10.98 2.73
C TYR A 32 -11.20 -11.92 2.78
N THR A 33 -12.00 -11.85 3.86
CA THR A 33 -13.36 -12.37 3.89
C THR A 33 -14.32 -11.31 3.36
N ASP A 34 -15.18 -11.66 2.42
CA ASP A 34 -16.36 -10.84 2.13
C ASP A 34 -17.41 -11.11 3.21
N TRP A 35 -17.67 -10.12 4.05
CA TRP A 35 -18.61 -10.27 5.17
C TRP A 35 -20.08 -10.11 4.76
N ALA A 36 -20.37 -9.66 3.54
CA ALA A 36 -21.72 -9.63 2.97
C ALA A 36 -22.09 -10.95 2.27
N ASP A 37 -21.09 -11.67 1.73
CA ASP A 37 -21.28 -12.90 0.94
C ASP A 37 -20.32 -14.04 1.38
N LYS A 38 -20.14 -14.17 2.70
CA LYS A 38 -19.11 -15.02 3.35
C LYS A 38 -19.09 -16.48 2.92
N GLU A 39 -20.25 -17.05 2.61
CA GLU A 39 -20.38 -18.48 2.28
C GLU A 39 -20.26 -18.81 0.80
N ASN A 40 -20.12 -17.82 -0.07
CA ASN A 40 -19.97 -18.02 -1.50
C ASN A 40 -18.54 -18.51 -1.87
N PRO A 41 -18.39 -19.70 -2.48
CA PRO A 41 -17.09 -20.23 -2.86
C PRO A 41 -16.41 -19.42 -3.98
N GLU A 42 -17.17 -18.80 -4.90
CA GLU A 42 -16.58 -17.93 -5.91
C GLU A 42 -16.00 -16.66 -5.31
N THR A 43 -16.71 -16.06 -4.35
CA THR A 43 -16.26 -14.84 -3.67
C THR A 43 -14.99 -15.13 -2.87
N ARG A 44 -14.93 -16.26 -2.14
CA ARG A 44 -13.70 -16.75 -1.48
C ARG A 44 -12.55 -17.00 -2.46
N ARG A 45 -12.81 -17.54 -3.65
CA ARG A 45 -11.80 -17.71 -4.71
C ARG A 45 -11.30 -16.35 -5.22
N LYS A 46 -12.20 -15.39 -5.46
CA LYS A 46 -11.86 -14.02 -5.91
C LYS A 46 -11.03 -13.28 -4.87
N THR A 47 -11.37 -13.37 -3.58
CA THR A 47 -10.59 -12.70 -2.52
C THR A 47 -9.24 -13.37 -2.26
N LEU A 48 -9.11 -14.69 -2.41
CA LEU A 48 -7.81 -15.38 -2.30
C LEU A 48 -6.86 -15.01 -3.45
N VAL A 49 -7.35 -14.91 -4.68
CA VAL A 49 -6.57 -14.37 -5.81
C VAL A 49 -6.17 -12.91 -5.51
N ALA A 50 -7.13 -12.08 -5.09
CA ALA A 50 -6.87 -10.69 -4.75
C ALA A 50 -5.83 -10.51 -3.63
N LEU A 51 -5.81 -11.37 -2.60
CA LEU A 51 -4.81 -11.36 -1.54
C LEU A 51 -3.39 -11.52 -2.09
N PHE A 52 -3.19 -12.47 -3.00
CA PHE A 52 -1.90 -12.70 -3.64
C PHE A 52 -1.52 -11.55 -4.58
N THR A 53 -2.48 -11.09 -5.40
CA THR A 53 -2.30 -9.95 -6.31
C THR A 53 -1.96 -8.64 -5.56
N ASP A 54 -2.67 -8.36 -4.47
CA ASP A 54 -2.53 -7.11 -3.71
C ASP A 54 -1.16 -7.01 -3.03
N HIS A 55 -0.67 -8.11 -2.47
CA HIS A 55 0.62 -8.15 -1.78
C HIS A 55 1.80 -8.16 -2.76
N GLN A 56 1.77 -9.05 -3.76
CA GLN A 56 2.93 -9.33 -4.60
C GLN A 56 3.11 -8.33 -5.76
N TRP A 57 2.04 -7.65 -6.20
CA TRP A 57 2.12 -6.64 -7.27
C TRP A 57 1.57 -5.26 -6.86
N VAL A 58 0.35 -5.17 -6.32
CA VAL A 58 -0.33 -3.86 -6.18
C VAL A 58 0.34 -2.97 -5.12
N ALA A 59 0.52 -3.45 -3.90
CA ALA A 59 1.15 -2.70 -2.82
C ALA A 59 2.59 -2.24 -3.16
N PRO A 60 3.51 -3.10 -3.65
CA PRO A 60 4.85 -2.64 -4.03
C PRO A 60 4.85 -1.71 -5.25
N ALA A 61 3.94 -1.90 -6.22
CA ALA A 61 3.82 -0.97 -7.35
C ALA A 61 3.34 0.43 -6.90
N VAL A 62 2.34 0.50 -6.01
CA VAL A 62 1.85 1.78 -5.46
C VAL A 62 2.93 2.45 -4.60
N ALA A 63 3.59 1.72 -3.69
CA ALA A 63 4.71 2.27 -2.90
C ALA A 63 5.85 2.80 -3.80
N THR A 64 6.16 2.12 -4.90
CA THR A 64 7.14 2.57 -5.90
C THR A 64 6.68 3.86 -6.59
N ALA A 65 5.40 3.94 -6.98
CA ALA A 65 4.83 5.11 -7.65
C ALA A 65 4.72 6.33 -6.71
N ASP A 66 4.32 6.12 -5.45
CA ASP A 66 4.26 7.15 -4.41
C ASP A 66 5.66 7.75 -4.19
N LEU A 67 6.68 6.91 -3.94
CA LEU A 67 8.07 7.36 -3.77
C LEU A 67 8.60 8.08 -5.01
N HIS A 68 8.43 7.50 -6.20
CA HIS A 68 8.94 8.08 -7.46
C HIS A 68 8.30 9.46 -7.75
N ALA A 69 6.99 9.61 -7.53
CA ALA A 69 6.30 10.89 -7.69
C ALA A 69 6.62 11.89 -6.58
N GLN A 70 6.86 11.44 -5.34
CA GLN A 70 7.20 12.30 -4.20
C GLN A 70 8.52 13.06 -4.41
N TYR A 71 9.51 12.43 -5.06
CA TYR A 71 10.77 13.08 -5.44
C TYR A 71 10.70 13.87 -6.77
N GLY A 72 9.49 14.12 -7.28
CA GLY A 72 9.23 15.04 -8.40
C GLY A 72 9.33 14.41 -9.81
N SER A 73 9.59 13.11 -9.92
CA SER A 73 9.67 12.44 -11.23
C SER A 73 8.28 12.33 -11.88
N PRO A 74 8.13 12.66 -13.18
CA PRO A 74 6.90 12.41 -13.93
C PRO A 74 6.51 10.93 -13.85
N THR A 75 5.36 10.65 -13.24
CA THR A 75 4.90 9.28 -12.95
C THR A 75 3.52 9.06 -13.55
N TYR A 76 3.27 7.86 -14.08
CA TYR A 76 1.99 7.46 -14.65
C TYR A 76 1.68 6.03 -14.19
N PHE A 77 0.49 5.82 -13.64
CA PHE A 77 0.03 4.51 -13.15
C PHE A 77 -1.11 3.99 -14.02
N TYR A 78 -1.19 2.67 -14.19
CA TYR A 78 -2.33 2.02 -14.83
C TYR A 78 -2.72 0.73 -14.10
N ALA A 79 -3.95 0.27 -14.35
CA ALA A 79 -4.39 -1.07 -14.01
C ALA A 79 -5.00 -1.72 -15.26
N PHE A 80 -4.52 -2.91 -15.62
CA PHE A 80 -4.96 -3.63 -16.82
C PHE A 80 -6.16 -4.52 -16.49
N TYR A 81 -7.27 -4.26 -17.17
CA TYR A 81 -8.59 -4.86 -16.93
C TYR A 81 -9.18 -5.42 -18.22
N HIS A 82 -8.35 -6.17 -18.95
CA HIS A 82 -8.71 -6.86 -20.19
C HIS A 82 -7.74 -8.01 -20.45
N HIS A 83 -8.15 -9.01 -21.22
CA HIS A 83 -7.28 -10.05 -21.76
C HIS A 83 -7.96 -10.71 -22.96
N CYS A 84 -7.20 -11.49 -23.72
CA CYS A 84 -7.70 -12.24 -24.86
C CYS A 84 -8.39 -13.55 -24.43
N GLN A 85 -9.20 -14.13 -25.31
CA GLN A 85 -9.84 -15.41 -25.05
C GLN A 85 -8.87 -16.56 -25.40
N SER A 86 -8.58 -17.41 -24.42
CA SER A 86 -7.77 -18.63 -24.56
C SER A 86 -8.46 -19.79 -23.85
N GLU A 87 -8.45 -20.97 -24.45
CA GLU A 87 -9.06 -22.19 -23.88
C GLU A 87 -8.28 -22.71 -22.66
N MET A 88 -6.99 -22.37 -22.54
CA MET A 88 -6.16 -22.72 -21.38
C MET A 88 -6.47 -21.86 -20.14
N LYS A 89 -7.19 -20.74 -20.31
CA LYS A 89 -7.50 -19.82 -19.22
C LYS A 89 -8.89 -20.11 -18.64
N PRO A 90 -9.04 -20.27 -17.31
CA PRO A 90 -10.36 -20.48 -16.70
C PRO A 90 -11.32 -19.33 -17.01
N SER A 91 -12.56 -19.66 -17.39
CA SER A 91 -13.59 -18.69 -17.80
C SER A 91 -13.98 -17.66 -16.73
N TRP A 92 -13.61 -17.89 -15.48
CA TRP A 92 -13.85 -17.00 -14.35
C TRP A 92 -12.72 -16.02 -14.06
N ALA A 93 -11.59 -16.11 -14.77
CA ALA A 93 -10.35 -15.40 -14.45
C ALA A 93 -10.22 -14.07 -15.20
N ASP A 94 -10.15 -12.97 -14.44
CA ASP A 94 -9.75 -11.64 -14.91
C ASP A 94 -8.29 -11.63 -15.43
N SER A 95 -7.77 -10.46 -15.83
CA SER A 95 -6.39 -10.30 -16.32
C SER A 95 -5.37 -10.97 -15.38
N ALA A 96 -4.58 -11.89 -15.92
CA ALA A 96 -3.48 -12.56 -15.25
C ALA A 96 -2.16 -11.80 -15.46
N HIS A 97 -1.08 -12.26 -14.82
CA HIS A 97 0.24 -11.68 -14.99
C HIS A 97 0.79 -11.99 -16.40
N GLY A 98 1.13 -10.95 -17.18
CA GLY A 98 1.63 -11.07 -18.55
C GLY A 98 0.54 -10.99 -19.63
N ASP A 99 -0.74 -10.92 -19.26
CA ASP A 99 -1.85 -10.76 -20.23
C ASP A 99 -1.79 -9.42 -20.98
N GLU A 100 -1.05 -8.43 -20.48
CA GLU A 100 -0.81 -7.14 -21.16
C GLU A 100 0.23 -7.23 -22.29
N VAL A 101 1.14 -8.19 -22.22
CA VAL A 101 2.30 -8.32 -23.13
C VAL A 101 1.89 -8.40 -24.61
N PRO A 102 0.88 -9.19 -25.04
CA PRO A 102 0.46 -9.25 -26.44
C PRO A 102 -0.02 -7.88 -26.98
N TYR A 103 -0.63 -7.06 -26.11
CA TYR A 103 -1.17 -5.75 -26.48
C TYR A 103 -0.05 -4.70 -26.62
N VAL A 104 1.00 -4.79 -25.79
CA VAL A 104 2.20 -3.95 -25.87
C VAL A 104 3.01 -4.24 -27.13
N PHE A 105 3.09 -5.49 -27.57
CA PHE A 105 3.86 -5.92 -28.75
C PHE A 105 3.05 -5.99 -30.06
N GLY A 106 1.81 -5.50 -30.09
CA GLY A 106 1.02 -5.44 -31.33
C GLY A 106 0.46 -6.77 -31.84
N ILE A 107 0.58 -7.85 -31.06
CA ILE A 107 0.25 -9.21 -31.50
C ILE A 107 -1.19 -9.35 -32.04
N PRO A 108 -2.24 -8.72 -31.44
CA PRO A 108 -3.58 -8.73 -32.02
C PRO A 108 -3.66 -8.28 -33.49
N MET A 109 -2.76 -7.40 -33.95
CA MET A 109 -2.75 -6.90 -35.34
C MET A 109 -2.26 -7.94 -36.37
N ILE A 110 -1.43 -8.89 -35.95
CA ILE A 110 -0.97 -10.02 -36.79
C ILE A 110 -1.80 -11.28 -36.58
N GLY A 111 -2.54 -11.37 -35.47
CA GLY A 111 -3.40 -12.49 -35.12
C GLY A 111 -2.75 -13.47 -34.14
N PRO A 112 -3.31 -14.69 -33.98
CA PRO A 112 -2.74 -15.73 -33.14
C PRO A 112 -1.34 -16.14 -33.63
N THR A 113 -0.44 -16.47 -32.71
CA THR A 113 0.93 -16.92 -33.01
C THR A 113 1.28 -18.14 -32.16
N GLU A 114 2.36 -18.86 -32.48
CA GLU A 114 2.80 -20.04 -31.71
C GLU A 114 3.07 -19.74 -30.23
N LEU A 115 3.55 -18.53 -29.91
CA LEU A 115 3.77 -18.06 -28.54
C LEU A 115 2.49 -17.51 -27.89
N PHE A 116 1.58 -16.96 -28.68
CA PHE A 116 0.33 -16.34 -28.22
C PHE A 116 -0.87 -16.93 -28.94
N SER A 117 -1.21 -18.17 -28.55
CA SER A 117 -2.37 -18.95 -29.01
C SER A 117 -3.70 -18.40 -28.44
N CYS A 118 -3.99 -17.14 -28.72
CA CYS A 118 -5.14 -16.40 -28.22
C CYS A 118 -6.06 -15.95 -29.37
N ASN A 119 -7.36 -16.12 -29.21
CA ASN A 119 -8.35 -15.71 -30.20
C ASN A 119 -8.64 -14.21 -30.07
N PHE A 120 -7.78 -13.40 -30.69
CA PHE A 120 -7.89 -11.94 -30.68
C PHE A 120 -9.10 -11.43 -31.48
N SER A 121 -9.96 -10.66 -30.83
CA SER A 121 -11.11 -9.99 -31.46
C SER A 121 -10.75 -8.62 -32.01
N LYS A 122 -11.66 -8.00 -32.78
CA LYS A 122 -11.51 -6.60 -33.22
C LYS A 122 -11.42 -5.58 -32.07
N ASN A 123 -11.84 -5.94 -30.85
CA ASN A 123 -11.65 -5.10 -29.67
C ASN A 123 -10.20 -5.20 -29.13
N ASP A 124 -9.52 -6.32 -29.37
CA ASP A 124 -8.13 -6.54 -28.97
C ASP A 124 -7.17 -5.82 -29.92
N VAL A 125 -7.45 -5.86 -31.23
CA VAL A 125 -6.77 -5.04 -32.25
C VAL A 125 -6.88 -3.56 -31.90
N MET A 126 -8.10 -3.11 -31.59
CA MET A 126 -8.34 -1.77 -31.08
C MET A 126 -7.47 -1.50 -29.85
N LEU A 127 -7.62 -2.26 -28.75
CA LEU A 127 -6.92 -1.98 -27.49
C LEU A 127 -5.38 -1.98 -27.64
N SER A 128 -4.82 -2.88 -28.43
CA SER A 128 -3.37 -2.97 -28.67
C SER A 128 -2.81 -1.73 -29.38
N ALA A 129 -3.55 -1.16 -30.34
CA ALA A 129 -3.15 0.11 -30.98
C ALA A 129 -3.04 1.27 -29.97
N LEU A 130 -3.88 1.27 -28.94
CA LEU A 130 -3.97 2.34 -27.93
C LEU A 130 -2.86 2.20 -26.89
N VAL A 131 -2.61 0.96 -26.45
CA VAL A 131 -1.46 0.58 -25.63
C VAL A 131 -0.16 0.96 -26.34
N MET A 132 0.05 0.55 -27.59
CA MET A 132 1.24 0.94 -28.35
C MET A 132 1.34 2.46 -28.58
N THR A 133 0.21 3.16 -28.76
CA THR A 133 0.21 4.63 -28.85
C THR A 133 0.71 5.26 -27.56
N TYR A 134 0.13 4.92 -26.40
CA TYR A 134 0.57 5.45 -25.10
C TYR A 134 2.03 5.08 -24.76
N TRP A 135 2.42 3.82 -24.95
CA TRP A 135 3.79 3.34 -24.65
C TRP A 135 4.83 4.01 -25.56
N THR A 136 4.58 4.11 -26.87
CA THR A 136 5.52 4.76 -27.79
C THR A 136 5.52 6.28 -27.64
N ASN A 137 4.41 6.91 -27.24
CA ASN A 137 4.39 8.33 -26.87
C ASN A 137 5.27 8.61 -25.65
N PHE A 138 5.11 7.84 -24.57
CA PHE A 138 5.97 7.94 -23.40
C PHE A 138 7.45 7.74 -23.76
N ALA A 139 7.78 6.78 -24.63
CA ALA A 139 9.14 6.57 -25.12
C ALA A 139 9.69 7.73 -26.00
N LYS A 140 8.84 8.56 -26.62
CA LYS A 140 9.23 9.73 -27.43
C LYS A 140 9.41 11.00 -26.59
N THR A 141 8.61 11.19 -25.53
CA THR A 141 8.44 12.50 -24.87
C THR A 141 8.45 12.48 -23.35
N GLY A 142 8.33 11.31 -22.71
CA GLY A 142 8.04 11.20 -21.28
C GLY A 142 6.57 11.47 -20.90
N ASP A 143 5.68 11.74 -21.87
CA ASP A 143 4.24 11.88 -21.67
C ASP A 143 3.47 10.90 -22.59
N PRO A 144 2.67 9.96 -22.05
CA PRO A 144 1.96 8.97 -22.87
C PRO A 144 0.91 9.62 -23.80
N ASN A 145 0.51 10.86 -23.54
CA ASN A 145 -0.46 11.59 -24.35
C ASN A 145 0.17 12.30 -25.57
N GLN A 146 1.51 12.31 -25.72
CA GLN A 146 2.21 13.13 -26.72
C GLN A 146 3.32 12.37 -27.48
N PRO A 147 3.47 12.58 -28.81
CA PRO A 147 2.80 13.57 -29.65
C PRO A 147 1.59 13.02 -30.44
N VAL A 148 1.30 11.71 -30.36
CA VAL A 148 0.24 11.09 -31.18
C VAL A 148 -1.07 11.03 -30.40
N PRO A 149 -2.13 11.76 -30.80
CA PRO A 149 -3.43 11.67 -30.17
C PRO A 149 -4.11 10.32 -30.46
N GLN A 150 -4.99 9.93 -29.54
CA GLN A 150 -5.73 8.68 -29.56
C GLN A 150 -6.93 8.76 -30.54
N ASP A 151 -6.72 9.04 -31.83
CA ASP A 151 -7.81 9.12 -32.82
C ASP A 151 -8.22 7.75 -33.38
N THR A 152 -9.50 7.55 -33.72
CA THR A 152 -9.95 6.41 -34.54
C THR A 152 -9.31 6.45 -35.93
N LYS A 153 -8.34 5.55 -36.14
CA LYS A 153 -7.69 5.27 -37.43
C LYS A 153 -8.02 3.84 -37.89
N PHE A 154 -8.00 3.57 -39.20
CA PHE A 154 -8.38 2.26 -39.79
C PHE A 154 -7.76 1.04 -39.10
N ILE A 155 -6.51 1.15 -38.63
CA ILE A 155 -5.76 0.09 -37.92
C ILE A 155 -6.46 -0.45 -36.66
N HIS A 156 -7.34 0.34 -36.02
CA HIS A 156 -8.06 -0.07 -34.81
C HIS A 156 -9.20 -1.06 -35.07
N MET A 157 -9.69 -1.19 -36.31
CA MET A 157 -10.88 -1.98 -36.70
C MET A 157 -12.22 -1.67 -35.99
N LYS A 158 -12.21 -0.75 -35.02
CA LYS A 158 -13.35 -0.28 -34.19
C LYS A 158 -13.14 1.20 -33.84
N PRO A 159 -14.22 1.95 -33.52
CA PRO A 159 -14.11 3.27 -32.92
C PRO A 159 -13.30 3.21 -31.62
N ASN A 160 -12.36 4.14 -31.50
CA ASN A 160 -11.46 4.24 -30.36
C ASN A 160 -12.21 4.78 -29.13
N ARG A 161 -12.14 4.03 -28.02
CA ARG A 161 -12.83 4.40 -26.77
C ARG A 161 -12.02 5.34 -25.88
N PHE A 162 -10.77 5.63 -26.23
CA PHE A 162 -9.83 6.45 -25.46
C PHE A 162 -9.64 7.86 -26.08
N GLU A 163 -10.41 8.25 -27.11
CA GLU A 163 -10.30 9.58 -27.77
C GLU A 163 -10.33 10.76 -26.79
N GLU A 164 -11.22 10.70 -25.79
CA GLU A 164 -11.36 11.73 -24.74
C GLU A 164 -10.59 11.41 -23.44
N VAL A 165 -9.81 10.32 -23.42
CA VAL A 165 -9.18 9.79 -22.19
C VAL A 165 -7.70 10.21 -22.12
N ALA A 166 -7.47 11.41 -21.61
CA ALA A 166 -6.14 11.86 -21.22
C ALA A 166 -5.63 11.05 -20.00
N TRP A 167 -4.46 10.43 -20.12
CA TRP A 167 -3.81 9.73 -19.01
C TRP A 167 -3.11 10.76 -18.11
N SER A 168 -3.78 11.12 -17.01
CA SER A 168 -3.25 12.05 -16.00
C SER A 168 -1.99 11.51 -15.32
N LYS A 169 -1.10 12.42 -14.89
CA LYS A 169 0.07 12.09 -14.06
C LYS A 169 -0.39 11.59 -12.68
N TYR A 170 0.26 10.53 -12.22
CA TYR A 170 0.12 10.02 -10.87
C TYR A 170 0.85 10.94 -9.87
N ASN A 171 0.28 11.11 -8.69
CA ASN A 171 0.94 11.73 -7.53
C ASN A 171 0.37 11.17 -6.22
N PRO A 172 1.07 11.26 -5.07
CA PRO A 172 0.64 10.60 -3.83
C PRO A 172 -0.62 11.16 -3.17
N LYS A 173 -1.08 12.35 -3.58
CA LYS A 173 -2.26 13.02 -3.01
C LYS A 173 -3.55 12.67 -3.75
N ASP A 174 -3.49 12.54 -5.07
CA ASP A 174 -4.67 12.29 -5.92
C ASP A 174 -4.71 10.85 -6.47
N GLN A 175 -3.57 10.15 -6.44
CA GLN A 175 -3.35 8.75 -6.86
C GLN A 175 -4.05 8.35 -8.17
N LEU A 176 -4.04 9.25 -9.16
CA LEU A 176 -4.71 9.06 -10.46
C LEU A 176 -4.02 7.99 -11.31
N TYR A 177 -4.82 7.06 -11.84
CA TYR A 177 -4.38 5.97 -12.72
C TYR A 177 -5.34 5.77 -13.90
N LEU A 178 -4.81 5.21 -14.99
CA LEU A 178 -5.59 4.79 -16.14
C LEU A 178 -6.12 3.36 -15.96
N HIS A 179 -7.44 3.19 -15.95
CA HIS A 179 -8.06 1.87 -16.08
C HIS A 179 -8.04 1.46 -17.56
N ILE A 180 -7.10 0.60 -17.95
CA ILE A 180 -6.95 0.12 -19.33
C ILE A 180 -7.88 -1.08 -19.57
N GLY A 181 -8.76 -0.98 -20.57
CA GLY A 181 -9.66 -2.06 -20.97
C GLY A 181 -10.84 -1.54 -21.80
N LEU A 182 -11.87 -2.36 -22.03
CA LEU A 182 -12.97 -2.03 -22.96
C LEU A 182 -13.88 -0.87 -22.52
N LYS A 183 -13.74 -0.37 -21.29
CA LYS A 183 -14.42 0.83 -20.77
C LYS A 183 -13.36 1.76 -20.11
N PRO A 184 -12.52 2.42 -20.92
CA PRO A 184 -11.40 3.20 -20.41
C PRO A 184 -11.86 4.42 -19.64
N ARG A 185 -11.06 4.84 -18.67
CA ARG A 185 -11.33 5.98 -17.78
C ARG A 185 -10.13 6.22 -16.86
N VAL A 186 -9.91 7.47 -16.49
CA VAL A 186 -9.10 7.76 -15.29
C VAL A 186 -9.92 7.40 -14.04
N ARG A 187 -9.21 6.90 -13.04
CA ARG A 187 -9.69 6.60 -11.69
C ARG A 187 -8.61 6.97 -10.67
N ASP A 188 -8.96 6.96 -9.41
CA ASP A 188 -8.14 7.37 -8.28
C ASP A 188 -7.99 6.22 -7.26
N HIS A 189 -7.00 6.32 -6.37
CA HIS A 189 -6.86 5.48 -5.17
C HIS A 189 -6.99 3.97 -5.42
N TYR A 190 -6.21 3.44 -6.37
CA TYR A 190 -6.33 2.04 -6.83
C TYR A 190 -6.23 1.03 -5.67
N ARG A 191 -7.38 0.46 -5.29
CA ARG A 191 -7.52 -0.53 -4.20
C ARG A 191 -6.98 -0.03 -2.86
N ALA A 192 -7.00 1.29 -2.61
CA ALA A 192 -6.30 1.95 -1.51
C ALA A 192 -6.51 1.32 -0.12
N THR A 193 -7.71 0.84 0.22
CA THR A 193 -7.96 0.15 1.51
C THR A 193 -7.13 -1.13 1.70
N LYS A 194 -6.80 -1.85 0.61
CA LYS A 194 -5.92 -3.03 0.64
C LYS A 194 -4.45 -2.65 0.56
N VAL A 195 -4.12 -1.58 -0.17
CA VAL A 195 -2.76 -1.03 -0.22
C VAL A 195 -2.34 -0.50 1.15
N ALA A 196 -3.13 0.39 1.77
CA ALA A 196 -2.88 0.90 3.12
C ALA A 196 -2.89 -0.22 4.18
N PHE A 197 -3.68 -1.28 4.00
CA PHE A 197 -3.59 -2.45 4.87
C PHE A 197 -2.20 -3.11 4.82
N TRP A 198 -1.65 -3.34 3.62
CA TRP A 198 -0.34 -3.96 3.45
C TRP A 198 0.84 -3.04 3.76
N LEU A 199 0.74 -1.74 3.46
CA LEU A 199 1.82 -0.77 3.66
C LEU A 199 1.85 -0.17 5.08
N GLU A 200 0.69 0.08 5.70
CA GLU A 200 0.62 0.69 7.05
C GLU A 200 0.37 -0.36 8.13
N LEU A 201 -0.76 -1.08 8.10
CA LEU A 201 -1.20 -1.89 9.24
C LEU A 201 -0.35 -3.16 9.41
N VAL A 202 -0.02 -3.86 8.33
CA VAL A 202 0.70 -5.14 8.42
C VAL A 202 2.12 -5.00 9.00
N PRO A 203 2.94 -3.99 8.66
CA PRO A 203 4.21 -3.74 9.36
C PRO A 203 4.05 -3.51 10.87
N HIS A 204 3.03 -2.74 11.29
CA HIS A 204 2.74 -2.55 12.73
C HIS A 204 2.38 -3.89 13.41
N LEU A 205 1.51 -4.69 12.80
CA LEU A 205 1.13 -6.01 13.31
C LEU A 205 2.28 -7.02 13.30
N HIS A 206 3.24 -6.89 12.39
CA HIS A 206 4.44 -7.72 12.37
C HIS A 206 5.34 -7.38 13.57
N ASN A 207 5.72 -6.10 13.70
CA ASN A 207 6.71 -5.61 14.66
C ASN A 207 6.27 -5.76 16.12
N LEU A 208 4.96 -5.72 16.42
CA LEU A 208 4.44 -5.97 17.77
C LEU A 208 4.92 -7.32 18.35
N ASN A 209 5.06 -8.36 17.53
CA ASN A 209 5.47 -9.68 17.99
C ASN A 209 6.95 -9.72 18.44
N GLU A 210 7.82 -8.95 17.80
CA GLU A 210 9.23 -8.83 18.21
C GLU A 210 9.36 -8.19 19.59
N ILE A 211 8.57 -7.13 19.83
CA ILE A 211 8.58 -6.37 21.09
C ILE A 211 8.15 -7.27 22.28
N PHE A 212 7.08 -8.06 22.12
CA PHE A 212 6.60 -8.92 23.21
C PHE A 212 7.54 -10.10 23.52
N GLN A 213 8.26 -10.64 22.53
CA GLN A 213 9.27 -11.67 22.79
C GLN A 213 10.46 -11.11 23.60
N TYR A 214 10.86 -9.86 23.37
CA TYR A 214 11.94 -9.23 24.15
C TYR A 214 11.56 -9.02 25.64
N VAL A 215 10.36 -8.47 25.89
CA VAL A 215 9.91 -8.09 27.25
C VAL A 215 9.63 -9.31 28.15
N SER A 216 9.21 -10.44 27.57
CA SER A 216 8.82 -11.67 28.30
C SER A 216 9.94 -12.34 29.11
N THR A 217 11.19 -11.91 28.96
CA THR A 217 12.37 -12.52 29.59
C THR A 217 12.61 -12.10 31.06
N THR A 218 11.97 -11.03 31.53
CA THR A 218 12.44 -10.29 32.73
C THR A 218 11.88 -10.73 34.08
N THR A 219 10.80 -11.54 34.14
CA THR A 219 10.07 -11.84 35.39
C THR A 219 10.08 -13.33 35.76
N LYS A 220 11.26 -13.89 36.04
CA LYS A 220 11.37 -15.21 36.67
C LYS A 220 11.19 -15.11 38.19
N VAL A 221 9.99 -15.44 38.66
CA VAL A 221 9.73 -15.65 40.10
C VAL A 221 10.54 -16.87 40.59
N PRO A 222 11.29 -16.78 41.71
CA PRO A 222 12.02 -17.93 42.24
C PRO A 222 11.05 -19.04 42.71
N PRO A 223 11.33 -20.32 42.44
CA PRO A 223 10.52 -21.42 42.95
C PRO A 223 10.66 -21.54 44.48
N PRO A 224 9.58 -21.89 45.22
CA PRO A 224 9.65 -22.07 46.66
C PRO A 224 10.43 -23.35 47.00
N TYR A 225 11.59 -23.20 47.65
CA TYR A 225 12.38 -24.33 48.13
C TYR A 225 11.67 -25.03 49.30
N MET A 226 11.10 -26.20 49.05
CA MET A 226 10.71 -27.14 50.12
C MET A 226 11.93 -27.91 50.61
N THR A 227 12.57 -27.43 51.68
CA THR A 227 13.58 -28.19 52.44
C THR A 227 13.02 -28.58 53.81
N SER A 228 12.62 -29.84 53.96
CA SER A 228 12.18 -30.41 55.23
C SER A 228 13.36 -30.78 56.11
N PHE A 229 13.46 -30.20 57.31
CA PHE A 229 14.34 -30.69 58.39
C PHE A 229 13.62 -30.63 59.75
N PRO A 230 13.78 -31.64 60.62
CA PRO A 230 13.08 -31.72 61.90
C PRO A 230 13.79 -30.98 63.05
N TYR A 231 12.99 -30.59 64.05
CA TYR A 231 13.32 -30.22 65.43
C TYR A 231 14.81 -29.99 65.80
N GLY A 232 15.18 -28.70 65.89
CA GLY A 232 16.34 -28.21 66.65
C GLY A 232 15.94 -26.98 67.47
N THR A 233 16.39 -26.89 68.73
CA THR A 233 15.97 -25.83 69.67
C THR A 233 17.00 -24.70 69.83
N TRP A 234 16.52 -23.56 70.37
CA TRP A 234 17.24 -22.46 71.04
C TRP A 234 17.63 -21.16 70.31
N ARG A 235 17.35 -20.06 71.04
CA ARG A 235 18.06 -18.76 71.15
C ARG A 235 18.13 -17.83 69.93
N SER A 236 17.33 -16.75 70.02
CA SER A 236 17.65 -15.44 69.43
C SER A 236 18.83 -14.78 70.16
N PRO A 237 19.56 -13.87 69.48
CA PRO A 237 19.91 -12.60 70.13
C PRO A 237 19.75 -11.35 69.22
N THR A 238 19.06 -10.36 69.77
CA THR A 238 19.23 -8.89 69.63
C THR A 238 19.92 -8.23 68.41
N LYS A 239 19.16 -7.30 67.79
CA LYS A 239 19.53 -5.92 67.39
C LYS A 239 20.91 -5.63 66.75
N ILE A 240 20.88 -4.91 65.63
CA ILE A 240 21.43 -3.53 65.47
C ILE A 240 20.72 -2.84 64.29
N TRP A 241 20.51 -1.52 64.36
CA TRP A 241 20.08 -0.66 63.25
C TRP A 241 21.10 0.48 63.10
N PRO A 242 21.68 0.72 61.90
CA PRO A 242 22.39 1.96 61.58
C PRO A 242 21.43 3.00 60.97
N THR A 243 21.49 4.24 61.44
CA THR A 243 20.62 5.34 60.95
C THR A 243 21.28 6.22 59.89
N THR A 244 20.49 6.58 58.86
CA THR A 244 20.53 7.83 58.07
C THR A 244 21.85 8.30 57.43
N LYS A 245 21.78 8.58 56.12
CA LYS A 245 21.86 9.97 55.61
C LYS A 245 21.24 10.09 54.20
N ARG A 246 20.68 11.28 53.90
CA ARG A 246 20.02 11.62 52.63
C ARG A 246 20.91 12.61 51.86
N PRO A 247 21.15 12.43 50.54
CA PRO A 247 21.79 13.46 49.71
C PRO A 247 20.91 14.71 49.55
N ALA A 248 21.53 15.88 49.41
CA ALA A 248 20.83 17.15 49.23
C ALA A 248 20.37 17.38 47.78
N ILE A 249 19.37 18.25 47.60
CA ILE A 249 18.89 18.73 46.29
C ILE A 249 19.53 20.10 46.01
N THR A 250 20.10 20.29 44.82
CA THR A 250 20.65 21.58 44.36
C THR A 250 19.58 22.34 43.54
N PRO A 251 19.43 23.68 43.67
CA PRO A 251 18.30 24.40 43.06
C PRO A 251 18.51 24.80 41.59
N ALA A 252 17.40 25.10 40.91
CA ALA A 252 17.40 25.79 39.61
C ALA A 252 17.76 27.28 39.77
N ASN A 253 18.29 27.89 38.70
CA ASN A 253 18.80 29.27 38.73
C ASN A 253 18.34 30.06 37.50
N ASN A 254 17.66 31.21 37.69
CA ASN A 254 17.24 32.11 36.58
C ASN A 254 16.81 33.52 37.07
N PRO A 255 17.57 34.59 36.76
CA PRO A 255 17.07 35.98 36.73
C PRO A 255 17.44 36.71 35.40
N LYS A 256 16.52 37.32 34.63
CA LYS A 256 15.67 38.53 34.84
C LYS A 256 16.32 39.92 34.59
N HIS A 257 16.16 40.40 33.35
CA HIS A 257 15.33 41.59 32.94
C HIS A 257 15.80 43.07 33.10
N SER A 258 15.74 43.81 31.97
CA SER A 258 15.34 45.23 31.79
C SER A 258 14.61 45.38 30.42
N LYS A 259 14.00 46.46 29.87
CA LYS A 259 13.74 47.90 30.22
C LYS A 259 14.89 48.90 29.99
N ASP A 260 14.70 50.19 29.63
CA ASP A 260 13.57 51.07 29.18
C ASP A 260 14.21 52.41 28.62
N PRO A 261 13.50 53.49 28.18
CA PRO A 261 12.27 53.67 27.38
C PRO A 261 12.36 54.81 26.28
N HIS A 262 11.24 55.13 25.59
CA HIS A 262 10.95 56.38 24.79
C HIS A 262 11.71 56.58 23.45
N LYS A 263 11.28 57.33 22.40
CA LYS A 263 10.07 58.09 21.90
C LYS A 263 10.33 58.39 20.38
N THR A 264 9.49 58.90 19.45
CA THR A 264 8.15 59.58 19.39
C THR A 264 7.50 59.36 17.97
N GLY A 265 6.37 60.00 17.63
CA GLY A 265 5.80 60.13 16.25
C GLY A 265 6.12 61.49 15.58
N PRO A 266 5.41 61.95 14.50
CA PRO A 266 4.05 61.56 14.07
C PRO A 266 3.84 61.24 12.56
N GLU A 267 2.57 60.97 12.24
CA GLU A 267 1.77 61.03 10.99
C GLU A 267 2.39 61.52 9.66
N ASP A 268 1.97 60.88 8.56
CA ASP A 268 1.25 61.58 7.48
C ASP A 268 0.21 60.64 6.81
N THR A 269 -0.71 61.17 6.00
CA THR A 269 -1.94 60.49 5.52
C THR A 269 -2.02 60.35 3.99
N THR A 270 -2.68 59.28 3.50
CA THR A 270 -3.58 59.35 2.32
C THR A 270 -4.45 58.10 2.19
N VAL A 271 -5.57 58.24 1.47
CA VAL A 271 -6.61 57.21 1.23
C VAL A 271 -7.02 57.26 -0.26
N LEU A 272 -7.27 56.09 -0.88
CA LEU A 272 -8.15 55.83 -2.04
C LEU A 272 -8.11 54.30 -2.29
N ILE A 273 -9.13 53.51 -1.92
CA ILE A 273 -10.46 53.29 -2.54
C ILE A 273 -10.44 52.23 -3.67
N GLU A 274 -11.45 51.36 -3.63
CA GLU A 274 -11.69 50.24 -4.54
C GLU A 274 -11.87 50.64 -6.02
N THR A 275 -11.71 49.66 -6.92
CA THR A 275 -12.79 49.35 -7.85
C THR A 275 -12.82 47.85 -8.16
N LYS A 276 -13.99 47.36 -8.60
CA LYS A 276 -14.32 45.95 -8.85
C LYS A 276 -15.19 45.87 -10.10
N ARG A 277 -15.17 44.70 -10.77
CA ARG A 277 -15.76 44.32 -12.08
C ARG A 277 -14.77 44.42 -13.24
N ASP A 278 -14.94 43.62 -14.29
CA ASP A 278 -15.98 42.59 -14.49
C ASP A 278 -15.52 41.18 -14.08
#